data_AF-A0A6I9URR2-F1
#
_entry.id   AF-A0A6I9URR2-F1
#
_cell.length_a   1.000
_cell.length_b   1.000
_cell.length_c   1.000
_cell.angle_alpha   90.00
_cell.angle_beta   90.00
_cell.angle_gamma   90.00
#
_symmetry.space_group_name_H-M   'P 1'
#
loop_
_entity.id
_entity.type
_entity.pdbx_description
1 polymer ?
#
loop_
_entity_poly.entity_id
_entity_poly.type
_entity_poly.pdbx_seq_one_letter_code
_entity_poly.pdbx_strand_id
1 'polypeptide(L)'
;MVFAGHSLGSGVASLLSVIVANHGNKLGGIPRNLVRCYAVAPARCMSLNLAVKYADIIHSVVLQDDFLPRTPTPLEDIFKSIFCLPCLLFLVCLRDTFIPEGRKLRDPRRLYAPGRVYHIVERKFCRCGRFPPEIRTAIPVDGRFEHIVLSCNATSDHAIIWIEREAEKALECLKEHSTETITTPPKVQKLDRKLTLEKEHKDALERALSLNIPHAVASCEEEASSNTEEGSLVPKSVDVVDDKPSSEKSFCKTARTNWNDIVEKLFKRDESGQLLLNRDASVTEK
;
A
#
# COMPACT_ATOMS: atom_id res chain seq x y z
N MET A 1 4.42 15.03 -8.73
CA MET A 1 4.86 15.06 -7.31
C MET A 1 5.35 13.69 -6.93
N VAL A 2 6.53 13.60 -6.31
CA VAL A 2 7.13 12.31 -5.93
C VAL A 2 7.30 12.25 -4.43
N PHE A 3 6.80 11.17 -3.82
CA PHE A 3 7.03 10.84 -2.42
C PHE A 3 8.00 9.67 -2.34
N ALA A 4 8.88 9.70 -1.35
CA ALA A 4 9.78 8.60 -1.06
C ALA A 4 9.93 8.44 0.44
N GLY A 5 10.14 7.21 0.88
CA GLY A 5 10.43 6.90 2.26
C GLY A 5 11.17 5.59 2.38
N HIS A 6 11.77 5.38 3.56
CA HIS A 6 12.35 4.11 3.97
C HIS A 6 11.71 3.64 5.28
N SER A 7 11.53 2.33 5.46
CA SER A 7 11.03 1.72 6.70
C SER A 7 9.67 2.29 7.12
N LEU A 8 9.55 2.84 8.34
CA LEU A 8 8.37 3.54 8.81
C LEU A 8 8.02 4.76 7.94
N GLY A 9 9.03 5.50 7.47
CA GLY A 9 8.86 6.66 6.60
C GLY A 9 8.20 6.30 5.27
N SER A 10 8.42 5.08 4.77
CA SER A 10 7.71 4.56 3.58
C SER A 10 6.22 4.43 3.80
N GLY A 11 5.80 4.01 5.00
CA GLY A 11 4.39 3.92 5.37
C GLY A 11 3.73 5.30 5.38
N VAL A 12 4.42 6.29 5.96
CA VAL A 12 3.97 7.69 5.99
C VAL A 12 3.88 8.27 4.57
N ALA A 13 4.93 8.13 3.77
CA ALA A 13 4.97 8.59 2.38
C ALA A 13 3.85 7.98 1.53
N SER A 14 3.57 6.69 1.73
CA SER A 14 2.51 5.97 1.03
C SER A 14 1.12 6.50 1.38
N LEU A 15 0.83 6.70 2.67
CA LEU A 15 -0.45 7.25 3.11
C LEU A 15 -0.63 8.71 2.67
N LEU A 16 0.43 9.51 2.70
CA LEU A 16 0.41 10.87 2.17
C LEU A 16 0.12 10.89 0.66
N SER A 17 0.70 9.95 -0.09
CA SER A 17 0.43 9.79 -1.52
C SER A 17 -1.04 9.48 -1.82
N VAL A 18 -1.68 8.66 -0.97
CA VAL A 18 -3.13 8.38 -1.05
C VAL A 18 -3.95 9.65 -0.84
N ILE A 19 -3.58 10.46 0.16
CA ILE A 19 -4.22 11.74 0.45
C ILE A 19 -4.12 12.67 -0.76
N VAL A 20 -2.91 12.84 -1.31
CA VAL A 20 -2.68 13.71 -2.48
C VAL A 20 -3.44 13.20 -3.71
N ALA A 21 -3.45 11.89 -3.94
CA ALA A 21 -4.16 11.30 -5.06
C ALA A 21 -5.70 11.46 -4.96
N ASN A 22 -6.25 11.57 -3.74
CA ASN A 22 -7.69 11.78 -3.53
C ASN A 22 -8.10 13.26 -3.47
N HIS A 23 -7.18 14.13 -3.09
CA HIS A 23 -7.45 15.54 -2.82
C HIS A 23 -6.52 16.49 -3.60
N GLY A 24 -6.05 16.07 -4.78
CA GLY A 24 -5.11 16.83 -5.61
C GLY A 24 -5.57 18.27 -5.89
N ASN A 25 -6.87 18.48 -6.09
CA ASN A 25 -7.47 19.81 -6.30
C ASN A 25 -7.25 20.77 -5.12
N LYS A 26 -7.16 20.25 -3.89
CA LYS A 26 -6.87 21.05 -2.68
C LYS A 26 -5.37 21.28 -2.47
N LEU A 27 -4.52 20.61 -3.24
CA LEU A 27 -3.05 20.61 -3.13
C LEU A 27 -2.40 21.04 -4.45
N GLY A 28 -2.90 22.13 -5.03
CA GLY A 28 -2.33 22.72 -6.24
C GLY A 28 -2.77 22.07 -7.57
N GLY A 29 -3.82 21.23 -7.56
CA GLY A 29 -4.39 20.67 -8.78
C GLY A 29 -3.54 19.62 -9.46
N ILE A 30 -2.66 18.93 -8.72
CA ILE A 30 -1.75 17.93 -9.30
C ILE A 30 -2.56 16.71 -9.77
N PRO A 31 -2.52 16.37 -11.06
CA PRO A 31 -3.26 15.23 -11.58
C PRO A 31 -2.67 13.91 -11.07
N ARG A 32 -3.53 12.91 -10.84
CA ARG A 32 -3.17 11.61 -10.25
C ARG A 32 -2.03 10.91 -11.00
N ASN A 33 -2.04 10.98 -12.33
CA ASN A 33 -1.03 10.36 -13.19
C ASN A 33 0.40 10.89 -12.96
N LEU A 34 0.55 12.09 -12.39
CA LEU A 34 1.83 12.70 -12.03
C LEU A 34 2.23 12.47 -10.57
N VAL A 35 1.41 11.77 -9.79
CA VAL A 35 1.74 11.36 -8.42
C VAL A 35 2.46 10.01 -8.46
N ARG A 36 3.61 9.95 -7.80
CA ARG A 36 4.40 8.71 -7.64
C ARG A 36 4.87 8.59 -6.20
N CYS A 37 4.90 7.36 -5.69
CA CYS A 37 5.45 7.04 -4.39
C CYS A 37 6.43 5.87 -4.49
N TYR A 38 7.63 6.04 -3.95
CA TYR A 38 8.65 5.00 -3.83
C TYR A 38 8.83 4.64 -2.36
N ALA A 39 8.24 3.52 -1.97
CA ALA A 39 8.21 3.03 -0.60
C ALA A 39 9.28 1.94 -0.41
N VAL A 40 10.40 2.26 0.22
CA VAL A 40 11.52 1.32 0.38
C VAL A 40 11.41 0.58 1.72
N ALA A 41 11.43 -0.75 1.72
CA ALA A 41 11.23 -1.57 2.91
C ALA A 41 10.00 -1.17 3.76
N PRO A 42 8.80 -1.03 3.16
CA PRO A 42 7.65 -0.45 3.86
C PRO A 42 7.09 -1.34 4.96
N ALA A 43 6.66 -0.71 6.05
CA ALA A 43 5.78 -1.36 7.01
C ALA A 43 4.41 -1.66 6.36
N ARG A 44 3.72 -2.68 6.89
CA ARG A 44 2.34 -2.98 6.51
C ARG A 44 1.41 -1.90 7.07
N CYS A 45 0.99 -0.96 6.23
CA CYS A 45 0.21 0.21 6.63
C CYS A 45 -1.13 0.37 5.90
N MET A 46 -1.42 -0.47 4.90
CA MET A 46 -2.64 -0.36 4.09
C MET A 46 -3.55 -1.57 4.24
N SER A 47 -4.85 -1.35 4.16
CA SER A 47 -5.78 -2.45 3.92
C SER A 47 -5.55 -3.03 2.52
N LEU A 48 -5.98 -4.27 2.31
CA LEU A 48 -5.86 -4.94 1.01
C LEU A 48 -6.45 -4.10 -0.13
N ASN A 49 -7.63 -3.51 0.10
CA ASN A 49 -8.29 -2.63 -0.85
C ASN A 49 -7.44 -1.40 -1.21
N LEU A 50 -6.86 -0.72 -0.22
CA LEU A 50 -5.99 0.44 -0.48
C LEU A 50 -4.73 0.02 -1.23
N ALA A 51 -4.10 -1.08 -0.82
CA ALA A 51 -2.88 -1.56 -1.46
C ALA A 51 -3.12 -1.88 -2.95
N VAL A 52 -4.26 -2.51 -3.28
CA VAL A 52 -4.63 -2.80 -4.67
C VAL A 52 -5.00 -1.52 -5.41
N LYS A 53 -5.87 -0.67 -4.85
CA LYS A 53 -6.38 0.56 -5.49
C LYS A 53 -5.28 1.56 -5.86
N TYR A 54 -4.21 1.66 -5.06
CA TYR A 54 -3.12 2.62 -5.29
C TYR A 54 -1.85 1.94 -5.84
N ALA A 55 -1.94 0.71 -6.36
CA ALA A 55 -0.82 0.00 -6.98
C ALA A 55 -0.38 0.57 -8.35
N ASP A 56 -1.12 1.53 -8.89
CA ASP A 56 -0.77 2.35 -10.06
C ASP A 56 0.23 3.46 -9.72
N ILE A 57 0.11 4.08 -8.54
CA ILE A 57 0.96 5.21 -8.13
C ILE A 57 2.00 4.87 -7.06
N ILE A 58 1.79 3.81 -6.26
CA ILE A 58 2.70 3.41 -5.18
C ILE A 58 3.51 2.19 -5.59
N HIS A 59 4.84 2.36 -5.53
CA HIS A 59 5.84 1.36 -5.86
C HIS A 59 6.64 1.04 -4.59
N SER A 60 6.42 -0.16 -4.05
CA SER A 60 7.12 -0.67 -2.89
C SER A 60 8.32 -1.51 -3.30
N VAL A 61 9.50 -1.24 -2.75
CA VAL A 61 10.73 -2.01 -2.99
C VAL A 61 11.09 -2.80 -1.75
N VAL A 62 11.25 -4.11 -1.87
CA VAL A 62 11.47 -5.03 -0.75
C VAL A 62 12.56 -6.03 -1.11
N LEU A 63 13.50 -6.26 -0.17
CA LEU A 63 14.51 -7.30 -0.30
C LEU A 63 14.02 -8.65 0.28
N GLN A 64 14.61 -9.75 -0.15
CA GLN A 64 14.09 -11.10 0.10
C GLN A 64 13.84 -11.46 1.56
N ASP A 65 14.71 -11.06 2.48
CA ASP A 65 14.58 -11.46 3.88
C ASP A 65 14.17 -10.30 4.82
N ASP A 66 13.94 -9.10 4.28
CA ASP A 66 13.39 -7.95 5.02
C ASP A 66 12.15 -8.30 5.87
N PHE A 67 12.27 -8.22 7.19
CA PHE A 67 11.19 -8.63 8.07
C PHE A 67 9.99 -7.68 8.05
N LEU A 68 10.21 -6.38 7.82
CA LEU A 68 9.21 -5.34 8.12
C LEU A 68 7.93 -5.45 7.29
N PRO A 69 8.00 -5.69 5.96
CA PRO A 69 6.81 -5.86 5.12
C PRO A 69 6.06 -7.15 5.41
N ARG A 70 6.63 -8.05 6.23
CA ARG A 70 6.15 -9.41 6.45
C ARG A 70 5.68 -9.62 7.88
N THR A 71 6.15 -8.85 8.84
CA THR A 71 5.70 -8.89 10.24
C THR A 71 4.34 -8.21 10.45
N PRO A 72 3.37 -8.86 11.13
CA PRO A 72 2.12 -8.23 11.54
C PRO A 72 2.24 -7.53 12.90
N THR A 73 3.36 -7.73 13.59
CA THR A 73 3.58 -7.25 14.95
C THR A 73 3.65 -5.73 15.01
N PRO A 74 3.00 -5.11 16.01
CA PRO A 74 3.17 -3.68 16.29
C PRO A 74 4.66 -3.35 16.40
N LEU A 75 5.08 -2.29 15.71
CA LEU A 75 6.47 -1.85 15.70
C LEU A 75 6.97 -1.52 17.12
N GLU A 76 6.08 -1.05 17.99
CA GLU A 76 6.39 -0.74 19.39
C GLU A 76 6.93 -1.95 20.18
N ASP A 77 6.41 -3.14 19.93
CA ASP A 77 6.84 -4.37 20.60
C ASP A 77 8.16 -4.91 20.03
N ILE A 78 8.39 -4.66 18.73
CA ILE A 78 9.63 -4.95 18.03
C ILE A 78 10.76 -4.07 18.59
N PHE A 79 10.56 -2.75 18.69
CA PHE A 79 11.58 -1.83 19.17
C PHE A 79 11.85 -1.94 20.68
N LYS A 80 10.89 -2.40 21.50
CA LYS A 80 11.12 -2.67 22.92
C LYS A 80 11.88 -3.99 23.18
N SER A 81 11.81 -4.94 22.25
CA SER A 81 12.37 -6.30 22.42
C SER A 81 13.73 -6.50 21.72
N ILE A 82 14.57 -5.48 21.60
CA ILE A 82 15.85 -5.53 20.86
C ILE A 82 16.73 -6.74 21.25
N PHE A 83 16.75 -7.14 22.52
CA PHE A 83 17.53 -8.28 23.02
C PHE A 83 16.96 -9.68 22.69
N CYS A 84 15.67 -9.78 22.36
CA CYS A 84 14.97 -11.03 22.00
C CYS A 84 14.37 -10.97 20.58
N LEU A 85 14.70 -9.92 19.82
CA LEU A 85 14.14 -9.63 18.50
C LEU A 85 14.21 -10.83 17.54
N PRO A 86 15.34 -11.58 17.45
CA PRO A 86 15.42 -12.72 16.54
C PRO A 86 14.45 -13.85 16.94
N CYS A 87 14.31 -14.12 18.25
CA CYS A 87 13.42 -15.16 18.75
C CYS A 87 11.95 -14.76 18.62
N LEU A 88 11.61 -13.49 18.91
CA LEU A 88 10.25 -12.95 18.73
C LEU A 88 9.84 -12.96 17.26
N LEU A 89 10.73 -12.48 16.38
CA LEU A 89 10.56 -12.56 14.93
C LEU A 89 10.33 -13.99 14.50
N PHE A 90 11.19 -14.93 14.92
CA PHE A 90 11.05 -16.34 14.56
C PHE A 90 9.67 -16.92 14.94
N LEU A 91 9.20 -16.70 16.18
CA LEU A 91 7.91 -17.19 16.65
C LEU A 91 6.72 -16.56 15.91
N VAL A 92 6.75 -15.25 15.71
CA VAL A 92 5.68 -14.52 15.01
C VAL A 92 5.64 -14.90 13.53
N CYS A 93 6.81 -14.97 12.88
CA CYS A 93 6.95 -15.32 11.48
C CYS A 93 6.53 -16.76 11.22
N LEU A 94 6.89 -17.71 12.09
CA LEU A 94 6.41 -19.09 12.00
C LEU A 94 4.89 -19.14 12.13
N ARG A 95 4.33 -18.50 13.17
CA ARG A 95 2.87 -18.46 13.37
C ARG A 95 2.16 -17.91 12.14
N ASP A 96 2.66 -16.84 11.54
CA ASP A 96 2.06 -16.24 10.35
C ASP A 96 2.21 -17.11 9.09
N THR A 97 3.30 -17.88 8.99
CA THR A 97 3.54 -18.84 7.90
C THR A 97 2.50 -19.97 7.90
N PHE A 98 2.01 -20.38 9.07
CA PHE A 98 1.01 -21.46 9.20
C PHE A 98 -0.45 -21.02 9.04
N ILE A 99 -0.74 -19.72 8.86
CA ILE A 99 -2.12 -19.27 8.62
C ILE A 99 -2.45 -19.49 7.13
N PRO A 100 -3.58 -20.16 6.79
CA PRO A 100 -3.96 -20.39 5.40
C PRO A 100 -4.27 -19.07 4.68
N GLU A 101 -3.86 -18.94 3.42
CA GLU A 101 -3.94 -17.71 2.63
C GLU A 101 -5.37 -17.15 2.54
N GLY A 102 -6.36 -18.01 2.30
CA GLY A 102 -7.77 -17.59 2.24
C GLY A 102 -8.27 -16.98 3.56
N ARG A 103 -7.70 -17.37 4.70
CA ARG A 103 -8.01 -16.76 6.00
C ARG A 103 -7.30 -15.41 6.17
N LYS A 104 -6.09 -15.25 5.63
CA LYS A 104 -5.34 -13.97 5.67
C LYS A 104 -6.04 -12.89 4.84
N LEU A 105 -6.45 -13.22 3.61
CA LEU A 105 -7.09 -12.29 2.68
C LEU A 105 -8.47 -11.83 3.16
N ARG A 106 -9.17 -12.65 3.96
CA ARG A 106 -10.48 -12.32 4.52
C ARG A 106 -10.42 -11.56 5.85
N ASP A 107 -9.25 -11.43 6.47
CA ASP A 107 -9.11 -10.72 7.75
C ASP A 107 -9.04 -9.20 7.52
N PRO A 108 -10.06 -8.41 7.94
CA PRO A 108 -10.08 -6.97 7.75
C PRO A 108 -9.06 -6.23 8.63
N ARG A 109 -8.53 -6.88 9.68
CA ARG A 109 -7.54 -6.29 10.59
C ARG A 109 -6.12 -6.44 10.07
N ARG A 110 -5.91 -7.27 9.04
CA ARG A 110 -4.60 -7.52 8.46
C ARG A 110 -4.22 -6.38 7.52
N LEU A 111 -3.09 -5.75 7.80
CA LEU A 111 -2.48 -4.75 6.93
C LEU A 111 -1.52 -5.41 5.94
N TYR A 112 -1.28 -4.73 4.82
CA TYR A 112 -0.47 -5.14 3.69
C TYR A 112 0.55 -4.05 3.35
N ALA A 113 1.62 -4.47 2.66
CA ALA A 113 2.56 -3.53 2.04
C ALA A 113 1.82 -2.66 1.02
N PRO A 114 2.13 -1.35 0.94
CA PRO A 114 1.38 -0.42 0.12
C PRO A 114 1.67 -0.63 -1.37
N GLY A 115 0.64 -0.59 -2.22
CA GLY A 115 0.80 -0.56 -3.67
C GLY A 115 1.41 -1.83 -4.30
N ARG A 116 2.11 -1.61 -5.42
CA ARG A 116 2.79 -2.65 -6.20
C ARG A 116 4.14 -2.95 -5.58
N VAL A 117 4.43 -4.22 -5.31
CA VAL A 117 5.68 -4.64 -4.70
C VAL A 117 6.67 -5.14 -5.76
N TYR A 118 7.87 -4.58 -5.72
CA TYR A 118 9.08 -4.99 -6.42
C TYR A 118 9.98 -5.71 -5.41
N HIS A 119 10.02 -7.02 -5.54
CA HIS A 119 10.73 -7.91 -4.66
C HIS A 119 12.05 -8.32 -5.29
N ILE A 120 13.15 -7.90 -4.68
CA ILE A 120 14.51 -8.24 -5.10
C ILE A 120 14.87 -9.59 -4.47
N VAL A 121 15.07 -10.60 -5.31
CA VAL A 121 15.39 -11.97 -4.91
C VAL A 121 16.86 -12.24 -5.24
N GLU A 122 17.70 -12.29 -4.21
CA GLU A 122 19.15 -12.53 -4.34
C GLU A 122 19.59 -13.90 -3.80
N ARG A 123 18.66 -14.72 -3.28
CA ARG A 123 18.97 -16.02 -2.64
C ARG A 123 18.04 -17.13 -3.13
N LYS A 124 18.60 -18.33 -3.32
CA LYS A 124 17.85 -19.54 -3.72
C LYS A 124 17.71 -20.50 -2.54
N PHE A 125 16.56 -21.15 -2.43
CA PHE A 125 16.29 -22.14 -1.38
C PHE A 125 17.36 -23.25 -1.41
N CYS A 126 17.88 -23.62 -0.24
CA CYS A 126 18.93 -24.64 -0.05
C CYS A 126 20.29 -24.37 -0.72
N ARG A 127 20.63 -23.12 -1.09
CA ARG A 127 21.96 -22.75 -1.59
C ARG A 127 22.62 -21.70 -0.71
N CYS A 128 23.89 -21.89 -0.38
CA CYS A 128 24.69 -20.89 0.34
C CYS A 128 25.21 -19.84 -0.65
N GLY A 129 25.05 -18.55 -0.33
CA GLY A 129 25.58 -17.43 -1.12
C GLY A 129 24.50 -16.57 -1.78
N ARG A 130 24.94 -15.39 -2.26
CA ARG A 130 24.11 -14.46 -3.03
C ARG A 130 24.27 -14.74 -4.52
N PHE A 131 23.16 -14.65 -5.24
CA PHE A 131 23.07 -14.83 -6.69
C PHE A 131 22.73 -13.49 -7.35
N PRO A 132 22.93 -13.35 -8.67
CA PRO A 132 22.47 -12.19 -9.41
C PRO A 132 21.00 -11.90 -9.06
N PRO A 133 20.66 -10.66 -8.67
CA PRO A 133 19.34 -10.33 -8.16
C PRO A 133 18.28 -10.42 -9.26
N GLU A 134 17.21 -11.16 -8.98
CA GLU A 134 16.04 -11.28 -9.85
C GLU A 134 14.90 -10.40 -9.28
N ILE A 135 14.37 -9.48 -10.08
CA ILE A 135 13.26 -8.61 -9.66
C ILE A 135 11.92 -9.30 -9.97
N ARG A 136 11.12 -9.55 -8.93
CA ARG A 136 9.75 -10.05 -9.05
C ARG A 136 8.77 -8.94 -8.74
N THR A 137 7.76 -8.76 -9.59
CA THR A 137 6.71 -7.75 -9.36
C THR A 137 5.39 -8.45 -9.03
N ALA A 138 4.65 -7.99 -8.01
CA ALA A 138 3.25 -8.36 -7.83
C ALA A 138 2.46 -7.31 -7.07
N ILE A 139 1.13 -7.44 -7.14
CA ILE A 139 0.16 -6.70 -6.34
C ILE A 139 -0.36 -7.66 -5.27
N PRO A 140 -0.58 -7.23 -4.01
CA PRO A 140 -0.96 -8.12 -2.93
C PRO A 140 -2.39 -8.65 -3.12
N VAL A 141 -2.56 -9.67 -3.96
CA VAL A 141 -3.86 -10.36 -4.20
C VAL A 141 -3.73 -11.88 -4.22
N ASP A 142 -2.51 -12.42 -4.30
CA ASP A 142 -2.21 -13.87 -4.38
C ASP A 142 -1.28 -14.37 -3.27
N GLY A 143 -1.12 -13.66 -2.15
CA GLY A 143 -0.24 -14.10 -1.05
C GLY A 143 1.27 -14.19 -1.38
N ARG A 144 1.69 -13.85 -2.61
CA ARG A 144 3.04 -14.05 -3.17
C ARG A 144 4.20 -13.41 -2.39
N PHE A 145 3.93 -12.50 -1.45
CA PHE A 145 4.95 -11.77 -0.68
C PHE A 145 4.81 -11.93 0.84
N GLU A 146 3.86 -12.73 1.33
CA GLU A 146 3.65 -12.92 2.78
C GLU A 146 4.49 -14.05 3.37
N HIS A 147 5.09 -14.91 2.53
CA HIS A 147 5.94 -15.98 3.01
C HIS A 147 7.27 -15.42 3.50
N ILE A 148 7.52 -15.61 4.79
CA ILE A 148 8.75 -15.17 5.44
C ILE A 148 9.83 -16.21 5.18
N VAL A 149 10.91 -15.81 4.54
CA VAL A 149 12.16 -16.57 4.57
C VAL A 149 12.87 -16.15 5.85
N LEU A 150 12.76 -16.98 6.89
CA LEU A 150 13.47 -16.75 8.14
C LEU A 150 14.96 -16.94 7.89
N SER A 151 15.69 -15.83 7.78
CA SER A 151 17.14 -15.83 7.68
C SER A 151 17.76 -14.91 8.73
N CYS A 152 19.01 -15.19 9.11
CA CYS A 152 19.79 -14.35 10.01
C CYS A 152 20.07 -12.95 9.42
N ASN A 153 19.72 -12.73 8.15
CA ASN A 153 19.96 -11.48 7.44
C ASN A 153 18.72 -10.57 7.43
N ALA A 154 17.63 -10.96 8.09
CA ALA A 154 16.37 -10.22 8.00
C ALA A 154 16.48 -8.75 8.42
N THR A 155 17.28 -8.45 9.45
CA THR A 155 17.55 -7.07 9.89
C THR A 155 18.54 -6.35 8.98
N SER A 156 19.52 -7.07 8.43
CA SER A 156 20.48 -6.52 7.46
C SER A 156 19.80 -6.13 6.15
N ASP A 157 18.93 -7.00 5.63
CA ASP A 157 18.20 -6.79 4.38
C ASP A 157 17.15 -5.65 4.48
N HIS A 158 16.82 -5.22 5.71
CA HIS A 158 16.02 -4.03 5.97
C HIS A 158 16.79 -2.72 5.76
N ALA A 159 18.13 -2.74 5.85
CA ALA A 159 18.93 -1.52 5.76
C ALA A 159 18.95 -0.97 4.33
N ILE A 160 18.72 0.33 4.20
CA ILE A 160 18.61 1.01 2.89
C ILE A 160 19.84 0.79 1.99
N ILE A 161 21.04 0.71 2.58
CA ILE A 161 22.30 0.48 1.87
C ILE A 161 22.30 -0.88 1.15
N TRP A 162 21.73 -1.92 1.76
CA TRP A 162 21.67 -3.23 1.12
C TRP A 162 20.65 -3.24 -0.03
N ILE A 163 19.52 -2.56 0.16
CA ILE A 163 18.49 -2.44 -0.88
C ILE A 163 19.04 -1.67 -2.08
N GLU A 164 19.76 -0.57 -1.85
CA GLU A 164 20.42 0.21 -2.89
C GLU A 164 21.43 -0.64 -3.67
N ARG A 165 22.38 -1.29 -2.98
CA ARG A 165 23.39 -2.15 -3.63
C ARG A 165 22.79 -3.25 -4.49
N GLU A 166 21.77 -3.94 -3.98
CA GLU A 166 21.16 -5.03 -4.74
C GLU A 166 20.24 -4.50 -5.86
N ALA A 167 19.64 -3.32 -5.70
CA ALA A 167 18.92 -2.66 -6.78
C ALA A 167 19.84 -2.17 -7.90
N GLU A 168 21.03 -1.66 -7.56
CA GLU A 168 22.05 -1.24 -8.52
C GLU A 168 22.56 -2.43 -9.35
N LYS A 169 22.94 -3.53 -8.68
CA LYS A 169 23.30 -4.77 -9.37
C LYS A 169 22.17 -5.28 -10.27
N ALA A 170 20.92 -5.23 -9.81
CA ALA A 170 19.78 -5.64 -10.63
C ALA A 170 19.61 -4.76 -11.87
N LEU A 171 19.87 -3.46 -11.75
CA LEU A 171 19.85 -2.52 -12.87
C LEU A 171 21.00 -2.80 -13.86
N GLU A 172 22.20 -3.09 -13.36
CA GLU A 172 23.35 -3.48 -14.19
C GLU A 172 23.06 -4.77 -14.96
N CYS A 173 22.61 -5.83 -14.30
CA CYS A 173 22.23 -7.08 -14.96
C CYS A 173 21.14 -6.86 -16.02
N LEU A 174 20.15 -5.99 -15.75
CA LEU A 174 19.11 -5.65 -16.72
C LEU A 174 19.69 -4.91 -17.93
N LYS A 175 20.64 -3.99 -17.73
CA LYS A 175 21.32 -3.27 -18.80
C LYS A 175 22.16 -4.23 -19.66
N GLU A 176 22.94 -5.10 -19.03
CA GLU A 176 23.75 -6.11 -19.73
C GLU A 176 22.87 -7.00 -20.63
N HIS A 177 21.77 -7.54 -20.08
CA HIS A 177 20.80 -8.32 -20.85
C HIS A 177 20.12 -7.51 -21.97
N SER A 178 19.97 -6.20 -21.83
CA SER A 178 19.40 -5.34 -22.88
C SER A 178 20.40 -5.02 -24.00
N THR A 179 21.70 -5.01 -23.69
CA THR A 179 22.79 -4.72 -24.63
C THR A 179 23.32 -5.95 -25.35
N GLU A 180 23.14 -7.15 -24.79
CA GLU A 180 23.37 -8.40 -25.49
C GLU A 180 22.36 -8.52 -26.63
N THR A 181 22.75 -8.04 -27.81
CA THR A 181 22.05 -8.24 -29.07
C THR A 181 21.69 -9.72 -29.20
N ILE A 182 20.41 -10.04 -29.05
CA ILE A 182 19.85 -11.37 -29.27
C ILE A 182 20.03 -11.70 -30.76
N THR A 183 21.19 -12.23 -31.13
CA THR A 183 21.51 -12.65 -32.52
C THR A 183 21.01 -14.05 -32.83
N THR A 184 20.42 -14.74 -31.84
CA THR A 184 19.84 -16.07 -32.02
C THR A 184 18.34 -16.03 -31.73
N PRO A 185 17.48 -16.37 -32.70
CA PRO A 185 16.06 -16.48 -32.45
C PRO A 185 15.79 -17.53 -31.36
N PRO A 186 14.97 -17.22 -30.34
CA PRO A 186 14.71 -18.14 -29.25
C PRO A 186 14.02 -19.41 -29.78
N LYS A 187 14.55 -20.59 -29.42
CA LYS A 187 13.98 -21.90 -29.81
C LYS A 187 12.55 -22.12 -29.28
N VAL A 188 12.15 -21.37 -28.25
CA VAL A 188 10.79 -21.35 -27.70
C VAL A 188 10.39 -19.89 -27.53
N GLN A 189 9.35 -19.46 -28.23
CA GLN A 189 8.77 -18.13 -28.10
C GLN A 189 8.08 -18.02 -26.73
N LYS A 190 8.82 -17.61 -25.69
CA LYS A 190 8.26 -17.28 -24.38
C LYS A 190 8.04 -15.78 -24.31
N LEU A 191 6.82 -15.37 -23.92
CA LEU A 191 6.48 -13.98 -23.68
C LEU A 191 7.10 -13.53 -22.35
N ASP A 192 8.17 -12.75 -22.44
CA ASP A 192 8.62 -11.91 -21.34
C ASP A 192 7.58 -10.81 -21.05
N ARG A 193 7.29 -10.65 -19.75
CA ARG A 193 6.15 -9.92 -19.17
C ARG A 193 4.80 -10.26 -19.84
N LYS A 194 4.06 -11.18 -19.23
CA LYS A 194 2.77 -11.70 -19.77
C LYS A 194 1.70 -10.61 -20.03
N LEU A 195 1.75 -9.47 -19.33
CA LEU A 195 0.71 -8.43 -19.32
C LEU A 195 1.32 -7.02 -19.10
N THR A 196 0.65 -5.97 -19.57
CA THR A 196 1.01 -4.57 -19.27
C THR A 196 0.75 -4.23 -17.80
N LEU A 197 1.43 -3.21 -17.26
CA LEU A 197 1.24 -2.77 -15.86
C LEU A 197 -0.23 -2.47 -15.54
N GLU A 198 -0.92 -1.81 -16.47
CA GLU A 198 -2.34 -1.47 -16.39
C GLU A 198 -3.22 -2.71 -16.35
N LYS A 199 -2.92 -3.71 -17.20
CA LYS A 199 -3.66 -4.97 -17.22
C LYS A 199 -3.42 -5.80 -15.96
N GLU A 200 -2.19 -5.87 -15.47
CA GLU A 200 -1.88 -6.51 -14.17
C GLU A 200 -2.63 -5.83 -13.00
N HIS A 201 -2.78 -4.51 -13.05
CA HIS A 201 -3.53 -3.74 -12.05
C HIS A 201 -5.03 -4.00 -12.14
N LYS A 202 -5.59 -4.01 -13.36
CA LYS A 202 -7.00 -4.34 -13.61
C LYS A 202 -7.34 -5.76 -13.14
N ASP A 203 -6.52 -6.74 -13.50
CA ASP A 203 -6.69 -8.14 -13.07
C ASP A 203 -6.62 -8.26 -11.53
N ALA A 204 -5.78 -7.45 -10.87
CA ALA A 204 -5.69 -7.43 -9.41
C ALA A 204 -6.94 -6.79 -8.77
N LEU A 205 -7.50 -5.73 -9.36
CA LEU A 205 -8.78 -5.16 -8.91
C LEU A 205 -9.92 -6.16 -9.05
N GLU A 206 -10.00 -6.86 -10.19
CA GLU A 206 -11.01 -7.90 -10.43
C GLU A 206 -10.89 -9.07 -9.44
N ARG A 207 -9.67 -9.49 -9.12
CA ARG A 207 -9.43 -10.53 -8.10
C ARG A 207 -9.70 -10.05 -6.68
N ALA A 208 -9.44 -8.78 -6.39
CA ALA A 208 -9.82 -8.20 -5.10
C ALA A 208 -11.34 -8.20 -4.91
N LEU A 209 -12.09 -7.92 -5.98
CA LEU A 209 -13.56 -8.00 -5.99
C LEU A 209 -14.06 -9.44 -5.80
N SER A 210 -13.48 -10.41 -6.49
CA SER A 210 -13.89 -11.83 -6.36
C SER A 210 -13.63 -12.41 -4.96
N LEU A 211 -12.65 -11.87 -4.23
CA LEU A 211 -12.36 -12.22 -2.84
C LEU A 211 -13.33 -11.59 -1.83
N ASN A 212 -14.33 -10.81 -2.27
CA ASN A 212 -15.28 -10.06 -1.42
C ASN A 212 -14.58 -9.20 -0.37
N ILE A 213 -13.50 -8.52 -0.75
CA ILE A 213 -12.78 -7.64 0.16
C ILE A 213 -13.68 -6.44 0.51
N PRO A 214 -13.87 -6.12 1.80
CA PRO A 214 -14.64 -4.95 2.21
C PRO A 214 -14.17 -3.67 1.51
N HIS A 215 -15.09 -2.91 0.94
CA HIS A 215 -14.84 -1.65 0.22
C HIS A 215 -14.08 -1.76 -1.12
N ALA A 216 -13.89 -2.95 -1.69
CA ALA A 216 -13.41 -3.08 -3.06
C ALA A 216 -14.46 -2.47 -4.01
N VAL A 217 -14.18 -1.26 -4.52
CA VAL A 217 -15.02 -0.59 -5.53
C VAL A 217 -14.30 -0.75 -6.86
N ALA A 218 -14.99 -1.25 -7.88
CA ALA A 218 -14.52 -1.18 -9.24
C ALA A 218 -14.34 0.30 -9.60
N SER A 219 -13.12 0.72 -9.94
CA SER A 219 -12.87 2.06 -10.47
C SER A 219 -13.45 2.14 -11.88
N CYS A 220 -14.76 2.41 -11.99
CA CYS A 220 -15.28 3.10 -13.16
C CYS A 220 -14.95 4.59 -12.97
N GLU A 221 -13.82 5.02 -13.51
CA GLU A 221 -13.64 6.43 -13.86
C GLU A 221 -14.40 6.64 -15.17
N GLU A 222 -15.70 6.97 -15.07
CA GLU A 222 -16.34 7.82 -16.07
C GLU A 222 -16.39 9.22 -15.46
N GLU A 223 -15.83 10.17 -16.20
CA GLU A 223 -15.89 11.58 -15.93
C GLU A 223 -17.35 12.01 -15.77
N ALA A 224 -17.79 12.24 -14.53
CA ALA A 224 -18.98 13.01 -14.27
C ALA A 224 -18.61 14.50 -14.38
N SER A 225 -18.46 14.96 -15.63
CA SER A 225 -18.74 16.35 -15.97
C SER A 225 -20.21 16.62 -15.65
N SER A 226 -20.48 17.33 -14.55
CA SER A 226 -21.79 17.93 -14.33
C SER A 226 -21.63 19.42 -14.12
N ASN A 227 -21.53 20.12 -15.25
CA ASN A 227 -22.19 21.42 -15.38
C ASN A 227 -23.67 21.21 -15.09
N THR A 228 -24.20 21.77 -14.01
CA THR A 228 -25.57 22.30 -14.03
C THR A 228 -25.67 23.45 -13.04
N GLU A 229 -25.98 24.61 -13.59
CA GLU A 229 -26.35 25.82 -12.90
C GLU A 229 -27.67 25.65 -12.11
N GLU A 230 -27.79 26.49 -11.09
CA GLU A 230 -28.96 27.02 -10.39
C GLU A 230 -30.35 26.36 -10.52
N GLY A 231 -30.98 26.14 -9.36
CA GLY A 231 -32.43 25.88 -9.29
C GLY A 231 -32.94 25.55 -7.89
N SER A 232 -33.29 26.60 -7.14
CA SER A 232 -34.07 26.57 -5.90
C SER A 232 -35.30 25.65 -5.97
N LEU A 233 -35.58 24.85 -4.91
CA LEU A 233 -36.92 24.68 -4.32
C LEU A 233 -36.91 23.76 -3.08
N VAL A 234 -37.58 24.26 -2.05
CA VAL A 234 -37.78 23.76 -0.67
C VAL A 234 -38.52 22.41 -0.61
N PRO A 235 -38.27 21.51 0.37
CA PRO A 235 -39.00 20.25 0.49
C PRO A 235 -40.36 20.45 1.20
N LYS A 236 -41.43 19.90 0.62
CA LYS A 236 -42.72 19.72 1.29
C LYS A 236 -42.88 18.27 1.75
N SER A 237 -43.10 18.15 3.06
CA SER A 237 -43.59 17.01 3.82
C SER A 237 -44.92 16.47 3.30
N VAL A 238 -45.07 15.14 3.27
CA VAL A 238 -46.34 14.46 3.62
C VAL A 238 -46.00 13.11 4.25
N ASP A 239 -46.42 12.95 5.50
CA ASP A 239 -46.47 11.72 6.28
C ASP A 239 -47.52 10.74 5.73
N VAL A 240 -47.20 9.45 5.66
CA VAL A 240 -48.16 8.38 5.96
C VAL A 240 -47.43 7.29 6.74
N VAL A 241 -47.93 7.08 7.96
CA VAL A 241 -47.55 6.08 8.94
C VAL A 241 -48.12 4.73 8.55
N ASP A 242 -47.33 3.65 8.60
CA ASP A 242 -47.85 2.34 9.00
C ASP A 242 -46.78 1.55 9.77
N ASP A 243 -47.21 1.00 10.91
CA ASP A 243 -46.40 0.49 12.00
C ASP A 243 -46.27 -1.04 11.91
N LYS A 244 -45.05 -1.59 11.94
CA LYS A 244 -44.65 -2.70 12.85
C LYS A 244 -43.19 -3.17 12.67
N PRO A 245 -42.56 -3.69 13.74
CA PRO A 245 -41.12 -3.66 13.94
C PRO A 245 -40.45 -4.93 13.43
N SER A 246 -39.37 -4.79 12.67
CA SER A 246 -38.41 -5.88 12.50
C SER A 246 -37.00 -5.30 12.37
N SER A 247 -36.10 -5.88 13.16
CA SER A 247 -34.73 -5.46 13.42
C SER A 247 -34.05 -4.71 12.26
N GLU A 248 -33.84 -3.41 12.44
CA GLU A 248 -32.92 -2.64 11.61
C GLU A 248 -31.51 -3.19 11.79
N LYS A 249 -31.09 -4.05 10.85
CA LYS A 249 -29.67 -4.17 10.52
C LYS A 249 -29.24 -2.77 10.11
N SER A 250 -28.51 -2.09 10.99
CA SER A 250 -27.84 -0.83 10.69
C SER A 250 -26.96 -1.03 9.46
N PHE A 251 -27.52 -0.72 8.29
CA PHE A 251 -26.74 -0.59 7.07
C PHE A 251 -25.79 0.57 7.35
N CYS A 252 -24.53 0.25 7.63
CA CYS A 252 -23.49 1.25 7.87
C CYS A 252 -23.44 2.17 6.65
N LYS A 253 -24.12 3.31 6.75
CA LYS A 253 -23.94 4.44 5.86
C LYS A 253 -22.45 4.70 5.83
N THR A 254 -21.88 4.56 4.64
CA THR A 254 -20.48 4.70 4.31
C THR A 254 -19.93 5.94 5.00
N ALA A 255 -19.21 5.76 6.11
CA ALA A 255 -18.52 6.84 6.80
C ALA A 255 -17.32 7.25 5.93
N ARG A 256 -17.60 8.02 4.87
CA ARG A 256 -16.59 8.77 4.13
C ARG A 256 -16.08 9.82 5.10
N THR A 257 -14.97 9.55 5.77
CA THR A 257 -14.23 10.58 6.52
C THR A 257 -13.88 11.69 5.55
N ASN A 258 -14.46 12.88 5.75
CA ASN A 258 -14.23 14.04 4.92
C ASN A 258 -12.87 14.65 5.30
N TRP A 259 -12.10 15.08 4.32
CA TRP A 259 -10.86 15.84 4.53
C TRP A 259 -11.05 16.99 5.52
N ASN A 260 -12.19 17.67 5.44
CA ASN A 260 -12.53 18.79 6.30
C ASN A 260 -12.62 18.35 7.78
N ASP A 261 -13.23 17.21 8.07
CA ASP A 261 -13.35 16.68 9.44
C ASP A 261 -11.98 16.35 10.06
N ILE A 262 -11.03 15.87 9.24
CA ILE A 262 -9.67 15.56 9.70
C ILE A 262 -8.91 16.86 10.00
N VAL A 263 -9.04 17.86 9.12
CA VAL A 263 -8.41 19.17 9.33
C VAL A 263 -8.97 19.85 10.57
N GLU A 264 -10.29 19.84 10.78
CA GLU A 264 -10.93 20.41 11.97
C GLU A 264 -10.52 19.70 13.28
N LYS A 265 -10.27 18.38 13.23
CA LYS A 265 -9.79 17.63 14.39
C LYS A 265 -8.32 17.90 14.74
N LEU A 266 -7.48 18.14 13.75
CA LEU A 266 -6.03 18.26 13.93
C LEU A 266 -5.56 19.71 14.05
N PHE A 267 -6.29 20.65 13.47
CA PHE A 267 -5.90 22.05 13.34
C PHE A 267 -6.99 23.00 13.85
N LYS A 268 -6.56 24.09 14.47
CA LYS A 268 -7.38 25.28 14.73
C LYS A 268 -6.96 26.39 13.78
N ARG A 269 -7.89 27.26 13.41
CA ARG A 269 -7.54 28.51 12.73
C ARG A 269 -7.24 29.56 13.78
N ASP A 270 -6.12 30.26 13.63
CA ASP A 270 -5.84 31.46 14.40
C ASP A 270 -6.65 32.65 13.87
N GLU A 271 -6.54 33.79 14.55
CA GLU A 271 -7.21 35.04 14.16
C GLU A 271 -6.79 35.55 12.77
N SER A 272 -5.65 35.08 12.24
CA SER A 272 -5.16 35.40 10.90
C SER A 272 -5.66 34.44 9.80
N GLY A 273 -6.37 33.37 10.19
CA GLY A 273 -6.88 32.33 9.28
C GLY A 273 -5.86 31.23 8.95
N GLN A 274 -4.69 31.22 9.60
CA GLN A 274 -3.65 30.22 9.40
C GLN A 274 -3.93 28.96 10.25
N LEU A 275 -3.63 27.78 9.69
CA LEU A 275 -3.87 26.49 10.36
C LEU A 275 -2.74 26.20 11.35
N LEU A 276 -3.08 26.15 12.65
CA LEU A 276 -2.18 25.78 13.74
C LEU A 276 -2.52 24.39 14.27
N LEU A 277 -1.49 23.58 14.52
CA LEU A 277 -1.65 22.22 15.04
C LEU A 277 -2.14 22.27 16.49
N ASN A 278 -3.16 21.47 16.82
CA ASN A 278 -3.80 21.49 18.14
C ASN A 278 -2.83 21.23 19.31
N ARG A 279 -1.71 20.54 19.08
CA ARG A 279 -0.67 20.28 20.08
C ARG A 279 0.22 21.49 20.38
N ASP A 280 0.39 22.39 19.41
CA ASP A 280 1.27 23.54 19.54
C ASP A 280 0.53 24.75 20.11
N ALA A 281 -0.80 24.80 19.94
CA ALA A 281 -1.67 25.82 20.53
C ALA A 281 -1.72 25.77 22.07
N SER A 282 -1.42 24.63 22.72
CA SER A 282 -1.43 24.51 24.18
C SER A 282 -0.13 24.90 24.87
N VAL A 283 0.90 25.30 24.11
CA VAL A 283 2.21 25.72 24.67
C VAL A 283 2.26 27.24 24.85
N THR A 284 1.39 28.00 24.20
CA THR A 284 1.36 29.47 24.22
C THR A 284 0.52 30.09 25.35
N GLU A 285 -0.19 29.28 26.14
CA GLU A 285 -0.93 29.73 27.32
C GLU A 285 -0.27 29.23 28.61
N LYS A 286 0.86 29.84 28.99
CA LYS A 286 1.37 29.84 30.37
C LYS A 286 2.13 31.12 30.67
#